data_AF-A0A1V6MXD9-F1
#
_entry.id   AF-A0A1V6MXD9-F1
#
_cell.length_a   1.000
_cell.length_b   1.000
_cell.length_c   1.000
_cell.angle_alpha   90.00
_cell.angle_beta   90.00
_cell.angle_gamma   90.00
#
_symmetry.space_group_name_H-M   'P 1'
#
loop_
_entity.id
_entity.type
_entity.pdbx_description
1 polymer ?
#
loop_
_entity_poly.entity_id
_entity_poly.type
_entity_poly.pdbx_seq_one_letter_code
_entity_poly.pdbx_strand_id
1 'polypeptide(L)'
;MRSLERHRDVGAYALGVLDEAQAFRFEDHLMECPRCAAEVTEFGATTRQLMLYRRATPRAVHPFAGPGPQLLDRLLGEVVARRRAVKRRLLYAVAAAVVIAVAGPALAMMAGGGGSGGEPARIVAATDQKSGVWAQVTAEDEVWGSQVELEVKDAAGPRACHLIVVGHDGSEEIVTSWTVPDHDARPNTMKGGATMQSDQIARYEVRTMNGETLVVLKPR
;
A
#
# COMPACT_ATOMS: atom_id res chain seq x y z
N MET A 1 6.12 -56.43 -7.03
CA MET A 1 6.60 -55.47 -6.01
C MET A 1 5.73 -55.58 -4.78
N ARG A 2 6.34 -55.63 -3.59
CA ARG A 2 5.62 -55.73 -2.31
C ARG A 2 4.96 -54.37 -2.01
N SER A 3 3.79 -54.36 -1.35
CA SER A 3 3.07 -53.10 -1.00
C SER A 3 3.99 -52.07 -0.30
N LEU A 4 4.92 -52.53 0.54
CA LEU A 4 5.89 -51.67 1.22
C LEU A 4 6.85 -50.91 0.27
N GLU A 5 7.18 -51.49 -0.88
CA GLU A 5 8.05 -50.84 -1.88
C GLU A 5 7.31 -49.68 -2.55
N ARG A 6 6.04 -49.86 -2.90
CA ARG A 6 5.21 -48.81 -3.51
C ARG A 6 5.06 -47.58 -2.61
N HIS A 7 4.88 -47.76 -1.31
CA HIS A 7 4.75 -46.62 -0.39
C HIS A 7 6.06 -45.83 -0.20
N ARG A 8 7.23 -46.44 -0.49
CA ARG A 8 8.53 -45.73 -0.42
C ARG A 8 8.76 -44.81 -1.61
N ASP A 9 8.05 -45.03 -2.72
CA ASP A 9 8.22 -44.28 -3.97
C ASP A 9 7.51 -42.91 -3.96
N VAL A 10 6.72 -42.60 -2.91
CA VAL A 10 5.96 -41.35 -2.79
C VAL A 10 6.82 -40.09 -2.89
N GLY A 11 7.99 -40.09 -2.26
CA GLY A 11 8.93 -38.96 -2.33
C GLY A 11 9.62 -38.85 -3.70
N ALA A 12 9.91 -39.99 -4.33
CA ALA A 12 10.51 -40.04 -5.66
C ALA A 12 9.51 -39.55 -6.73
N TYR A 13 8.23 -39.92 -6.60
CA TYR A 13 7.14 -39.41 -7.43
C TYR A 13 6.96 -37.90 -7.23
N ALA A 14 6.88 -37.43 -5.98
CA ALA A 14 6.73 -36.00 -5.67
C ALA A 14 7.89 -35.13 -6.20
N LEU A 15 9.12 -35.67 -6.25
CA LEU A 15 10.29 -35.00 -6.81
C LEU A 15 10.41 -35.11 -8.34
N GLY A 16 9.55 -35.91 -8.98
CA GLY A 16 9.58 -36.16 -10.42
C GLY A 16 10.84 -36.89 -10.90
N VAL A 17 11.39 -37.80 -10.07
CA VAL A 17 12.61 -38.56 -10.39
C VAL A 17 12.35 -40.00 -10.83
N LEU A 18 11.10 -40.46 -10.74
CA LEU A 18 10.70 -41.77 -11.29
C LEU A 18 10.73 -41.75 -12.82
N ASP A 19 11.06 -42.90 -13.41
CA ASP A 19 10.87 -43.08 -14.85
C ASP A 19 9.37 -43.14 -15.21
N GLU A 20 9.06 -43.02 -16.49
CA GLU A 20 7.67 -42.96 -16.98
C GLU A 20 6.87 -44.23 -16.63
N ALA A 21 7.50 -45.40 -16.72
CA ALA A 21 6.84 -46.68 -16.42
C ALA A 21 6.63 -46.88 -14.90
N GLN A 22 7.49 -46.31 -14.06
CA GLN A 22 7.38 -46.30 -12.61
C GLN A 22 6.32 -45.30 -12.14
N ALA A 23 6.29 -44.10 -12.74
CA ALA A 23 5.28 -43.08 -12.44
C ALA A 23 3.87 -43.59 -12.73
N PHE A 24 3.64 -44.19 -13.91
CA PHE A 24 2.34 -44.75 -14.27
C PHE A 24 1.87 -45.84 -13.29
N ARG A 25 2.78 -46.75 -12.90
CA ARG A 25 2.48 -47.80 -11.92
C ARG A 25 2.20 -47.24 -10.52
N PHE A 26 2.79 -46.10 -10.17
CA PHE A 26 2.54 -45.43 -8.90
C PHE A 26 1.21 -44.66 -8.90
N GLU A 27 0.82 -44.08 -10.04
CA GLU A 27 -0.48 -43.41 -10.21
C GLU A 27 -1.65 -44.37 -10.06
N ASP A 28 -1.53 -45.59 -10.59
CA ASP A 28 -2.48 -46.68 -10.35
C ASP A 28 -2.65 -46.95 -8.85
N HIS A 29 -1.55 -47.00 -8.10
CA HIS A 29 -1.58 -47.16 -6.65
C HIS A 29 -2.17 -45.96 -5.90
N LEU A 30 -1.96 -44.73 -6.39
CA LEU A 30 -2.53 -43.52 -5.79
C LEU A 30 -4.06 -43.53 -5.81
N MET A 31 -4.67 -44.14 -6.84
CA MET A 31 -6.13 -44.29 -6.93
C MET A 31 -6.69 -45.20 -5.84
N GLU A 32 -5.91 -46.16 -5.35
CA GLU A 32 -6.34 -47.16 -4.37
C GLU A 32 -5.86 -46.88 -2.93
N CYS A 33 -4.97 -45.89 -2.74
CA CYS A 33 -4.30 -45.65 -1.46
C CYS A 33 -4.41 -44.17 -1.00
N PRO A 34 -5.39 -43.83 -0.14
CA PRO A 34 -5.60 -42.44 0.30
C PRO A 34 -4.43 -41.89 1.14
N ARG A 35 -3.67 -42.77 1.82
CA ARG A 35 -2.47 -42.37 2.57
C ARG A 35 -1.40 -41.79 1.64
N CYS A 36 -1.08 -42.50 0.55
CA CYS A 36 -0.08 -42.02 -0.40
C CYS A 36 -0.54 -40.77 -1.14
N ALA A 37 -1.85 -40.65 -1.44
CA ALA A 37 -2.42 -39.42 -2.00
C ALA A 37 -2.22 -38.21 -1.06
N ALA A 38 -2.47 -38.37 0.24
CA ALA A 38 -2.22 -37.32 1.23
C ALA A 38 -0.73 -36.95 1.33
N GLU A 39 0.15 -37.95 1.41
CA GLU A 39 1.61 -37.75 1.50
C GLU A 39 2.17 -36.99 0.28
N VAL A 40 1.71 -37.27 -0.96
CA VAL A 40 2.13 -36.52 -2.15
C VAL A 40 1.77 -35.03 -2.03
N THR A 41 0.57 -34.71 -1.52
CA THR A 41 0.15 -33.32 -1.35
C THR A 41 0.97 -32.61 -0.28
N GLU A 42 1.30 -33.30 0.82
CA GLU A 42 2.12 -32.77 1.90
C GLU A 42 3.55 -32.42 1.43
N PHE A 43 4.12 -33.25 0.55
CA PHE A 43 5.45 -32.98 -0.02
C PHE A 43 5.51 -31.78 -0.96
N GLY A 44 4.38 -31.22 -1.42
CA GLY A 44 4.35 -30.14 -2.40
C GLY A 44 5.17 -28.91 -1.98
N ALA A 45 5.12 -28.51 -0.71
CA ALA A 45 5.90 -27.39 -0.18
C ALA A 45 7.41 -27.70 -0.17
N THR A 46 7.78 -28.89 0.31
CA THR A 46 9.18 -29.36 0.40
C THR A 46 9.80 -29.52 -0.98
N THR A 47 9.11 -30.16 -1.93
CA THR A 47 9.53 -30.31 -3.32
C THR A 47 9.78 -28.96 -3.97
N ARG A 48 8.90 -27.98 -3.76
CA ARG A 48 9.08 -26.61 -4.30
C ARG A 48 10.37 -25.97 -3.79
N GLN A 49 10.65 -26.11 -2.49
CA GLN A 49 11.87 -25.56 -1.89
C GLN A 49 13.13 -26.25 -2.41
N LEU A 50 13.11 -27.57 -2.57
CA LEU A 50 14.22 -28.34 -3.14
C LEU A 50 14.47 -27.98 -4.62
N MET A 51 13.41 -27.69 -5.38
CA MET A 51 13.53 -27.21 -6.76
C MET A 51 14.15 -25.81 -6.84
N LEU A 52 13.79 -24.91 -5.93
CA LEU A 52 14.43 -23.58 -5.83
C LEU A 52 15.91 -23.70 -5.49
N TYR A 53 16.26 -24.54 -4.51
CA TYR A 53 17.64 -24.81 -4.14
C TYR A 53 18.45 -25.35 -5.33
N ARG A 54 17.89 -26.30 -6.09
CA ARG A 54 18.54 -26.88 -7.27
C ARG A 54 18.78 -25.86 -8.38
N ARG A 55 17.90 -24.88 -8.57
CA ARG A 55 18.08 -23.81 -9.58
C ARG A 55 19.13 -22.79 -9.14
N ALA A 56 19.18 -22.49 -7.85
CA ALA A 56 20.08 -21.49 -7.29
C ALA A 56 21.52 -22.01 -7.10
N THR A 57 21.71 -23.33 -7.01
CA THR A 57 23.00 -23.94 -6.64
C THR A 57 23.62 -24.71 -7.81
N PRO A 58 24.85 -24.37 -8.25
CA PRO A 58 25.58 -25.18 -9.22
C PRO A 58 25.80 -26.61 -8.72
N ARG A 59 25.72 -27.61 -9.62
CA ARG A 59 25.88 -29.05 -9.27
C ARG A 59 27.23 -29.39 -8.60
N ALA A 60 28.23 -28.51 -8.72
CA ALA A 60 29.56 -28.68 -8.14
C ALA A 60 29.63 -28.32 -6.64
N VAL A 61 28.59 -27.71 -6.08
CA VAL A 61 28.57 -27.31 -4.66
C VAL A 61 27.88 -28.39 -3.83
N HIS A 62 28.60 -28.93 -2.85
CA HIS A 62 28.06 -29.94 -1.94
C HIS A 62 26.92 -29.33 -1.09
N PRO A 63 25.82 -30.06 -0.81
CA PRO A 63 24.68 -29.53 -0.04
C PRO A 63 25.04 -29.01 1.36
N PHE A 64 26.14 -29.50 1.91
CA PHE A 64 26.70 -29.12 3.21
C PHE A 64 27.98 -28.27 3.10
N ALA A 65 28.28 -27.74 1.91
CA ALA A 65 29.42 -26.84 1.74
C ALA A 65 29.11 -25.50 2.44
N GLY A 66 29.85 -25.22 3.52
CA GLY A 66 29.84 -23.89 4.13
C GLY A 66 30.57 -22.88 3.24
N PRO A 67 30.25 -21.57 3.34
CA PRO A 67 31.07 -20.54 2.71
C PRO A 67 32.49 -20.62 3.25
N GLY A 68 33.49 -20.48 2.38
CA GLY A 68 34.88 -20.39 2.83
C GLY A 68 35.05 -19.20 3.79
N PRO A 69 35.93 -19.32 4.81
CA PRO A 69 36.05 -18.32 5.89
C PRO A 69 36.30 -16.91 5.35
N GLN A 70 37.11 -16.79 4.29
CA GLN A 70 37.44 -15.53 3.63
C GLN A 70 36.22 -14.85 2.96
N LEU A 71 35.29 -15.63 2.40
CA LEU A 71 34.08 -15.10 1.77
C LEU A 71 33.11 -14.61 2.84
N LEU A 72 32.96 -15.37 3.93
CA LEU A 72 32.13 -14.98 5.06
C LEU A 72 32.64 -13.69 5.71
N ASP A 73 33.94 -13.60 6.00
CA ASP A 73 34.56 -12.42 6.59
C ASP A 73 34.39 -11.19 5.69
N ARG A 74 34.54 -11.35 4.37
CA ARG A 74 34.31 -10.28 3.41
C ARG A 74 32.86 -9.80 3.39
N LEU A 75 31.90 -10.71 3.41
CA LEU A 75 30.46 -10.37 3.43
C LEU A 75 30.07 -9.69 4.75
N LEU A 76 30.55 -10.18 5.89
CA LEU A 76 30.32 -9.55 7.19
C LEU A 76 30.98 -8.16 7.24
N GLY A 77 32.20 -8.02 6.71
CA GLY A 77 32.88 -6.75 6.57
C GLY A 77 32.09 -5.74 5.73
N GLU A 78 31.54 -6.17 4.59
CA GLU A 78 30.73 -5.34 3.70
C GLU A 78 29.43 -4.88 4.38
N VAL A 79 28.74 -5.78 5.11
CA VAL A 79 27.53 -5.44 5.87
C VAL A 79 27.84 -4.41 6.96
N VAL A 80 28.95 -4.58 7.69
CA VAL A 80 29.39 -3.63 8.71
C VAL A 80 29.73 -2.27 8.10
N ALA A 81 30.44 -2.24 6.97
CA ALA A 81 30.78 -1.01 6.25
C ALA A 81 29.51 -0.28 5.78
N ARG A 82 28.56 -1.00 5.19
CA ARG A 82 27.27 -0.44 4.73
C ARG A 82 26.45 0.11 5.90
N ARG A 83 26.35 -0.62 7.02
CA ARG A 83 25.67 -0.14 8.24
C ARG A 83 26.32 1.13 8.79
N ARG A 84 27.66 1.21 8.81
CA ARG A 84 28.39 2.42 9.24
C ARG A 84 28.11 3.61 8.31
N ALA A 85 28.08 3.39 6.99
CA ALA A 85 27.76 4.44 6.03
C ALA A 85 26.33 4.97 6.21
N VAL A 86 25.34 4.07 6.38
CA VAL A 86 23.95 4.45 6.66
C VAL A 86 23.85 5.23 7.97
N LYS A 87 24.49 4.74 9.05
CA LYS A 87 24.49 5.44 10.35
C LYS A 87 25.13 6.84 10.25
N ARG A 88 26.23 6.99 9.50
CA ARG A 88 26.85 8.29 9.25
C ARG A 88 25.91 9.22 8.47
N ARG A 89 25.27 8.75 7.40
CA ARG A 89 24.28 9.53 6.64
C ARG A 89 23.10 9.95 7.51
N LEU A 90 22.61 9.06 8.36
CA LEU A 90 21.54 9.38 9.31
C LEU A 90 22.00 10.43 10.34
N LEU A 91 23.22 10.32 10.88
CA LEU A 91 23.78 11.33 11.77
C LEU A 91 23.92 12.68 11.08
N TYR A 92 24.36 12.71 9.81
CA TYR A 92 24.40 13.95 9.04
C TYR A 92 23.00 14.51 8.78
N ALA A 93 22.01 13.67 8.50
CA ALA A 93 20.62 14.09 8.35
C ALA A 93 20.04 14.66 9.65
N VAL A 94 20.33 14.03 10.80
CA VAL A 94 19.94 14.54 12.13
C VAL A 94 20.65 15.86 12.42
N ALA A 95 21.95 15.97 12.15
CA ALA A 95 22.70 17.21 12.33
C ALA A 95 22.13 18.34 11.45
N ALA A 96 21.81 18.04 10.18
CA ALA A 96 21.15 18.99 9.28
C ALA A 96 19.75 19.38 9.80
N ALA A 97 18.97 18.44 10.32
CA ALA A 97 17.67 18.72 10.92
C ALA A 97 17.79 19.63 12.16
N VAL A 98 18.81 19.46 13.00
CA VAL A 98 19.08 20.34 14.14
C VAL A 98 19.45 21.75 13.67
N VAL A 99 20.32 21.88 12.66
CA VAL A 99 20.68 23.18 12.07
C VAL A 99 19.44 23.87 11.49
N ILE A 100 18.59 23.14 10.76
CA ILE A 100 17.33 23.66 10.23
C ILE A 100 16.36 24.03 11.37
N ALA A 101 16.27 23.25 12.43
CA ALA A 101 15.38 23.55 13.55
C ALA A 101 15.82 24.79 14.36
N VAL A 102 17.12 25.09 14.42
CA VAL A 102 17.65 26.26 15.15
C VAL A 102 17.71 27.51 14.26
N ALA A 103 18.15 27.38 13.00
CA ALA A 103 18.26 28.50 12.07
C ALA A 103 16.94 28.80 11.34
N GLY A 104 16.09 27.80 11.17
CA GLY A 104 14.81 27.89 10.46
C GLY A 104 13.82 28.85 11.10
N PRO A 105 13.59 28.85 12.43
CA PRO A 105 12.71 29.82 13.07
C PRO A 105 13.22 31.25 12.97
N ALA A 106 14.54 31.46 13.07
CA ALA A 106 15.14 32.79 12.92
C ALA A 106 14.99 33.33 11.49
N LEU A 107 15.17 32.47 10.48
CA LEU A 107 14.93 32.82 9.08
C LEU A 107 13.44 32.98 8.75
N ALA A 108 12.54 32.18 9.34
CA ALA A 108 11.09 32.24 9.13
C ALA A 108 10.41 33.42 9.85
N MET A 109 11.02 33.96 10.91
CA MET A 109 10.58 35.22 11.50
C MET A 109 11.07 36.43 10.70
N MET A 110 12.19 36.30 9.98
CA MET A 110 12.75 37.38 9.15
C MET A 110 12.16 37.40 7.73
N ALA A 111 11.75 36.25 7.22
CA ALA A 111 10.98 36.06 6.00
C ALA A 111 9.60 35.52 6.38
N GLY A 112 8.60 36.40 6.52
CA GLY A 112 7.26 36.03 6.99
C GLY A 112 6.71 34.78 6.30
N GLY A 113 6.56 33.70 7.10
CA GLY A 113 5.79 32.48 6.89
C GLY A 113 5.44 32.06 5.46
N GLY A 114 6.14 31.05 4.94
CA GLY A 114 5.68 30.25 3.79
C GLY A 114 6.82 29.44 3.17
N GLY A 115 6.85 28.12 3.39
CA GLY A 115 7.95 27.28 2.94
C GLY A 115 7.64 25.79 2.82
N SER A 116 6.75 25.42 1.91
CA SER A 116 6.80 24.16 1.15
C SER A 116 6.36 24.48 -0.27
N GLY A 117 7.20 24.19 -1.26
CA GLY A 117 7.02 24.57 -2.67
C GLY A 117 5.98 23.76 -3.43
N GLY A 118 4.81 23.53 -2.82
CA GLY A 118 3.57 23.25 -3.53
C GLY A 118 2.83 24.57 -3.73
N GLU A 119 2.01 24.65 -4.77
CA GLU A 119 1.08 25.78 -4.93
C GLU A 119 0.24 25.89 -3.64
N PRO A 120 0.00 27.10 -3.10
CA PRO A 120 -0.65 27.24 -1.79
C PRO A 120 -2.00 26.51 -1.79
N ALA A 121 -2.16 25.55 -0.88
CA ALA A 121 -3.39 24.77 -0.76
C ALA A 121 -4.62 25.70 -0.67
N ARG A 122 -5.59 25.48 -1.57
CA ARG A 122 -6.81 26.28 -1.67
C ARG A 122 -7.80 25.78 -0.63
N ILE A 123 -8.00 26.56 0.43
CA ILE A 123 -8.93 26.26 1.52
C ILE A 123 -10.22 27.06 1.33
N VAL A 124 -11.36 26.37 1.32
CA VAL A 124 -12.69 26.97 1.26
C VAL A 124 -13.59 26.32 2.31
N ALA A 125 -14.34 27.13 3.05
CA ALA A 125 -15.30 26.64 4.04
C ALA A 125 -16.66 27.32 3.83
N ALA A 126 -17.74 26.57 4.09
CA ALA A 126 -19.10 27.08 4.06
C ALA A 126 -20.00 26.33 5.04
N THR A 127 -21.02 27.03 5.53
CA THR A 127 -22.17 26.42 6.24
C THR A 127 -23.42 26.71 5.43
N ASP A 128 -24.21 25.68 5.16
CA ASP A 128 -25.54 25.86 4.59
C ASP A 128 -26.58 26.09 5.71
N GLN A 129 -27.38 27.14 5.58
CA GLN A 129 -28.36 27.52 6.61
C GLN A 129 -29.61 26.62 6.61
N LYS A 130 -29.92 25.97 5.49
CA LYS A 130 -31.13 25.14 5.34
C LYS A 130 -30.88 23.73 5.86
N SER A 131 -29.75 23.12 5.49
CA SER A 131 -29.37 21.77 5.93
C SER A 131 -28.67 21.78 7.29
N GLY A 132 -28.06 22.91 7.68
CA GLY A 132 -27.22 23.02 8.87
C GLY A 132 -25.84 22.37 8.72
N VAL A 133 -25.50 21.86 7.53
CA VAL A 133 -24.23 21.19 7.27
C VAL A 133 -23.12 22.22 7.08
N TRP A 134 -22.01 22.00 7.81
CA TRP A 134 -20.76 22.74 7.60
C TRP A 134 -19.76 21.84 6.89
N ALA A 135 -19.03 22.42 5.95
CA ALA A 135 -17.93 21.76 5.27
C ALA A 135 -16.74 22.70 5.09
N GLN A 136 -15.54 22.12 5.08
CA GLN A 136 -14.30 22.74 4.65
C GLN A 136 -13.58 21.81 3.69
N VAL A 137 -13.17 22.36 2.55
CA VAL A 137 -12.36 21.67 1.55
C VAL A 137 -10.97 22.30 1.53
N THR A 138 -9.95 21.45 1.56
CA THR A 138 -8.56 21.80 1.26
C THR A 138 -8.16 21.07 -0.01
N ALA A 139 -7.84 21.82 -1.06
CA ALA A 139 -7.36 21.27 -2.33
C ALA A 139 -5.90 21.63 -2.54
N GLU A 140 -5.08 20.64 -2.89
CA GLU A 140 -3.68 20.80 -3.25
C GLU A 140 -3.45 20.25 -4.66
N ASP A 141 -2.77 21.03 -5.49
CA ASP A 141 -2.55 20.70 -6.89
C ASP A 141 -1.39 19.74 -7.06
N GLU A 142 -1.61 18.73 -7.90
CA GLU A 142 -0.71 17.61 -8.17
C GLU A 142 -0.52 17.43 -9.69
N VAL A 143 0.48 16.67 -10.11
CA VAL A 143 0.75 16.46 -11.55
C VAL A 143 -0.44 15.76 -12.27
N TRP A 144 -1.26 15.04 -11.53
CA TRP A 144 -2.38 14.25 -12.04
C TRP A 144 -3.76 14.92 -11.87
N GLY A 145 -3.84 16.10 -11.26
CA GLY A 145 -5.10 16.77 -10.91
C GLY A 145 -5.00 17.46 -9.56
N SER A 146 -6.00 17.29 -8.69
CA SER A 146 -5.95 17.82 -7.32
C SER A 146 -6.24 16.74 -6.27
N GLN A 147 -5.47 16.79 -5.18
CA GLN A 147 -5.74 16.06 -3.96
C GLN A 147 -6.68 16.89 -3.09
N VAL A 148 -7.80 16.31 -2.67
CA VAL A 148 -8.87 17.01 -1.96
C VAL A 148 -9.11 16.35 -0.60
N GLU A 149 -8.99 17.15 0.45
CA GLU A 149 -9.40 16.80 1.82
C GLU A 149 -10.67 17.55 2.18
N LEU A 150 -11.70 16.82 2.62
CA LEU A 150 -12.98 17.34 3.09
C LEU A 150 -13.12 17.09 4.58
N GLU A 151 -13.36 18.13 5.34
CA GLU A 151 -13.89 18.05 6.70
C GLU A 151 -15.38 18.44 6.66
N VAL A 152 -16.26 17.58 7.16
CA VAL A 152 -17.72 17.83 7.16
C VAL A 152 -18.31 17.60 8.55
N LYS A 153 -19.23 18.47 8.96
CA LYS A 153 -20.05 18.32 10.17
C LYS A 153 -21.50 18.23 9.75
N ASP A 154 -22.12 17.09 10.05
CA ASP A 154 -23.50 16.80 9.72
C ASP A 154 -24.16 16.03 10.87
N ALA A 155 -25.04 16.70 11.62
CA ALA A 155 -25.72 16.12 12.77
C ALA A 155 -27.05 15.43 12.42
N ALA A 156 -27.50 15.49 11.16
CA ALA A 156 -28.81 14.99 10.73
C ALA A 156 -28.71 13.65 9.97
N GLY A 157 -27.65 12.87 10.24
CA GLY A 157 -27.58 11.46 9.85
C GLY A 157 -28.72 10.60 10.43
N PRO A 158 -28.85 9.33 10.00
CA PRO A 158 -27.95 8.62 9.11
C PRO A 158 -28.27 8.83 7.62
N ARG A 159 -27.25 9.09 6.80
CA ARG A 159 -27.40 9.21 5.34
C ARG A 159 -26.08 8.96 4.59
N ALA A 160 -26.18 8.50 3.35
CA ALA A 160 -25.03 8.36 2.46
C ALA A 160 -24.85 9.63 1.62
N CYS A 161 -23.61 10.13 1.58
CA CYS A 161 -23.23 11.39 0.94
C CYS A 161 -21.99 11.22 0.07
N HIS A 162 -21.81 12.13 -0.88
CA HIS A 162 -20.61 12.23 -1.69
C HIS A 162 -20.22 13.69 -1.91
N LEU A 163 -18.93 13.90 -2.16
CA LEU A 163 -18.35 15.18 -2.55
C LEU A 163 -18.21 15.20 -4.07
N ILE A 164 -18.74 16.24 -4.69
CA ILE A 164 -18.62 16.50 -6.13
C ILE A 164 -17.79 17.77 -6.32
N VAL A 165 -16.84 17.72 -7.25
CA VAL A 165 -16.24 18.92 -7.83
C VAL A 165 -16.97 19.26 -9.12
N VAL A 166 -17.28 20.54 -9.31
CA VAL A 166 -17.89 21.03 -10.54
C VAL A 166 -16.93 21.99 -11.22
N GLY A 167 -16.53 21.67 -12.44
CA GLY A 167 -15.63 22.49 -13.25
C GLY A 167 -16.27 23.78 -13.76
N HIS A 168 -15.44 24.73 -14.20
CA HIS A 168 -15.92 25.94 -14.88
C HIS A 168 -16.65 25.66 -16.20
N ASP A 169 -16.40 24.51 -16.82
CA ASP A 169 -17.09 24.00 -18.01
C ASP A 169 -18.41 23.26 -17.69
N GLY A 170 -18.74 23.10 -16.40
CA GLY A 170 -19.93 22.40 -15.93
C GLY A 170 -19.77 20.87 -15.81
N SER A 171 -18.59 20.32 -16.07
CA SER A 171 -18.31 18.91 -15.80
C SER A 171 -18.39 18.61 -14.30
N GLU A 172 -18.94 17.45 -13.92
CA GLU A 172 -19.06 17.00 -12.53
C GLU A 172 -18.22 15.73 -12.31
N GLU A 173 -17.43 15.70 -11.24
CA GLU A 173 -16.64 14.52 -10.84
C GLU A 173 -16.87 14.22 -9.35
N ILE A 174 -17.10 12.94 -9.02
CA ILE A 174 -17.22 12.49 -7.63
C ILE A 174 -15.81 12.24 -7.07
N VAL A 175 -15.46 12.98 -6.02
CA VAL A 175 -14.15 12.90 -5.36
C VAL A 175 -14.09 11.77 -4.35
N THR A 176 -15.13 11.65 -3.51
CA THR A 176 -15.20 10.66 -2.43
C THR A 176 -16.63 10.48 -1.96
N SER A 177 -16.92 9.35 -1.30
CA SER A 177 -18.24 9.02 -0.74
C SER A 177 -18.12 8.44 0.67
N TRP A 178 -19.10 8.73 1.52
CA TRP A 178 -19.12 8.29 2.92
C TRP A 178 -20.55 8.13 3.44
N THR A 179 -20.68 7.55 4.63
CA THR A 179 -21.95 7.51 5.38
C THR A 179 -21.81 8.36 6.63
N VAL A 180 -22.75 9.27 6.83
CA VAL A 180 -22.90 10.03 8.07
C VAL A 180 -23.58 9.12 9.10
N PRO A 181 -22.94 8.81 10.24
CA PRO A 181 -23.56 8.01 11.29
C PRO A 181 -24.69 8.77 11.99
N ASP A 182 -25.58 8.03 12.64
CA ASP A 182 -26.71 8.59 13.37
C ASP A 182 -26.24 9.38 14.62
N HIS A 183 -26.84 10.56 14.86
CA HIS A 183 -26.59 11.43 16.02
C HIS A 183 -25.10 11.78 16.33
N ASP A 184 -24.20 11.83 15.33
CA ASP A 184 -22.80 12.25 15.54
C ASP A 184 -22.52 13.64 14.93
N ALA A 185 -22.36 14.64 15.80
CA ALA A 185 -22.05 16.01 15.37
C ALA A 185 -20.53 16.27 15.20
N ARG A 186 -19.68 15.26 15.39
CA ARG A 186 -18.23 15.42 15.23
C ARG A 186 -17.87 15.60 13.75
N PRO A 187 -16.84 16.41 13.45
CA PRO A 187 -16.32 16.49 12.10
C PRO A 187 -15.79 15.13 11.63
N ASN A 188 -16.15 14.78 10.40
CA ASN A 188 -15.62 13.64 9.68
C ASN A 188 -14.68 14.13 8.58
N THR A 189 -13.52 13.49 8.46
CA THR A 189 -12.52 13.82 7.43
C THR A 189 -12.49 12.74 6.36
N MET A 190 -12.65 13.14 5.12
CA MET A 190 -12.55 12.29 3.95
C MET A 190 -11.46 12.84 3.02
N LYS A 191 -10.79 11.94 2.31
CA LYS A 191 -9.77 12.27 1.30
C LYS A 191 -10.16 11.63 -0.02
N GLY A 192 -9.87 12.32 -1.11
CA GLY A 192 -10.07 11.83 -2.47
C GLY A 192 -9.26 12.65 -3.47
N GLY A 193 -9.32 12.28 -4.73
CA GLY A 193 -8.69 13.01 -5.83
C GLY A 193 -9.72 13.46 -6.85
N ALA A 194 -9.40 14.51 -7.59
CA ALA A 194 -10.09 14.93 -8.80
C ALA A 194 -9.11 15.05 -9.95
N THR A 195 -9.56 14.78 -11.18
CA THR A 195 -8.75 15.01 -12.38
C THR A 195 -8.54 16.50 -12.69
N MET A 196 -9.39 17.36 -12.13
CA MET A 196 -9.32 18.82 -12.25
C MET A 196 -8.25 19.41 -11.32
N GLN A 197 -7.51 20.39 -11.82
CA GLN A 197 -6.69 21.30 -11.01
C GLN A 197 -7.60 22.26 -10.21
N SER A 198 -7.11 22.79 -9.10
CA SER A 198 -7.88 23.61 -8.18
C SER A 198 -8.40 24.93 -8.80
N ASP A 199 -7.75 25.42 -9.85
CA ASP A 199 -8.14 26.59 -10.64
C ASP A 199 -9.22 26.29 -11.69
N GLN A 200 -9.41 25.02 -12.05
CA GLN A 200 -10.46 24.55 -12.96
C GLN A 200 -11.79 24.33 -12.23
N ILE A 201 -11.78 24.22 -10.90
CA ILE A 201 -12.95 23.93 -10.07
C ILE A 201 -13.74 25.22 -9.76
N ALA A 202 -14.97 25.28 -10.25
CA ALA A 202 -15.90 26.37 -10.01
C ALA A 202 -16.56 26.32 -8.63
N ARG A 203 -16.84 25.12 -8.12
CA ARG A 203 -17.43 24.88 -6.79
C ARG A 203 -17.33 23.41 -6.37
N TYR A 204 -17.46 23.20 -5.08
CA TYR A 204 -17.58 21.89 -4.44
C TYR A 204 -19.00 21.74 -3.91
N GLU A 205 -19.57 20.55 -4.06
CA GLU A 205 -20.92 20.25 -3.55
C GLU A 205 -20.89 18.97 -2.72
N VAL A 206 -21.41 19.05 -1.50
CA VAL A 206 -21.76 17.85 -0.74
C VAL A 206 -23.22 17.53 -1.07
N ARG A 207 -23.44 16.37 -1.69
CA ARG A 207 -24.79 15.89 -2.03
C ARG A 207 -25.05 14.54 -1.37
N THR A 208 -26.32 14.27 -1.11
CA THR A 208 -26.78 12.93 -0.73
C THR A 208 -26.80 12.00 -1.95
N MET A 209 -26.84 10.69 -1.74
CA MET A 209 -26.96 9.72 -2.84
C MET A 209 -28.24 9.86 -3.66
N ASN A 210 -29.28 10.48 -3.09
CA ASN A 210 -30.54 10.81 -3.76
C ASN A 210 -30.53 12.18 -4.46
N GLY A 211 -29.38 12.88 -4.52
CA GLY A 211 -29.20 14.10 -5.29
C GLY A 211 -29.59 15.39 -4.57
N GLU A 212 -29.90 15.35 -3.27
CA GLU A 212 -30.13 16.56 -2.48
C GLU A 212 -28.79 17.22 -2.12
N THR A 213 -28.61 18.48 -2.53
CA THR A 213 -27.44 19.27 -2.16
C THR A 213 -27.55 19.76 -0.71
N LEU A 214 -26.56 19.39 0.10
CA LEU A 214 -26.48 19.74 1.52
C LEU A 214 -25.68 21.03 1.74
N VAL A 215 -24.56 21.21 1.05
CA VAL A 215 -23.76 22.45 1.12
C VAL A 215 -22.98 22.65 -0.17
N VAL A 216 -22.83 23.92 -0.57
CA VAL A 216 -22.05 24.35 -1.74
C VAL A 216 -20.91 25.27 -1.26
N LEU A 217 -19.68 24.92 -1.61
CA LEU A 217 -18.48 25.70 -1.32
C LEU A 217 -17.95 26.30 -2.62
N LYS A 218 -17.76 27.63 -2.66
CA LYS A 218 -17.21 28.32 -3.83
C LYS A 218 -15.81 28.82 -3.51
N PRO A 219 -14.76 28.31 -4.17
CA PRO A 219 -13.43 28.88 -4.04
C PRO A 219 -13.46 30.36 -4.47
N ARG A 220 -12.71 31.20 -3.75
CA ARG A 220 -12.63 32.65 -4.00
C ARG A 220 -11.69 32.98 -5.14
#